data_AF-A0A3L8PTR7-F1
#
_entry.id   AF-A0A3L8PTR7-F1
#
_cell.length_a   1.000
_cell.length_b   1.000
_cell.length_c   1.000
_cell.angle_alpha   90.00
_cell.angle_beta   90.00
_cell.angle_gamma   90.00
#
_symmetry.space_group_name_H-M   'P 1'
#
loop_
_entity.id
_entity.type
_entity.pdbx_description
1 polymer ?
#
loop_
_entity_poly.entity_id
_entity_poly.type
_entity_poly.pdbx_seq_one_letter_code
_entity_poly.pdbx_strand_id
1 'polypeptide(L)'
;MIDLLLILAIFLIAAFFWQLRQMAENSRLFAEREAAKQNVQMLTVAMSSARPSFGGNTGLCWKANFILEFSTDGIDQHQANFTMLHNRVLSVDWPVFPEPEWEQAPTNRGKIGSCSLRR
;
A
#
# COMPACT_ATOMS: atom_id res chain seq x y z
N MET A 1 10.21 20.23 38.11
CA MET A 1 8.85 19.87 37.60
C MET A 1 8.79 19.93 36.08
N ILE A 2 9.31 21.01 35.46
CA ILE A 2 9.36 21.18 34.00
C ILE A 2 10.28 20.15 33.33
N ASP A 3 11.36 19.73 34.00
CA ASP A 3 12.34 18.77 33.45
C ASP A 3 11.71 17.42 33.11
N LEU A 4 10.79 16.93 33.96
CA LEU A 4 10.05 15.69 33.72
C LEU A 4 9.08 15.82 32.54
N LEU A 5 8.41 16.97 32.40
CA LEU A 5 7.51 17.25 31.28
C LEU A 5 8.29 17.34 29.96
N LEU A 6 9.50 17.90 29.98
CA LEU A 6 10.39 17.98 28.82
C LEU A 6 10.82 16.58 28.34
N ILE A 7 11.25 15.72 29.28
CA ILE A 7 11.58 14.32 28.97
C ILE A 7 10.37 13.60 28.37
N LEU A 8 9.18 13.75 28.97
CA LEU A 8 7.96 13.10 28.50
C LEU A 8 7.59 13.56 27.09
N ALA A 9 7.69 14.86 26.81
CA ALA A 9 7.40 15.41 25.49
C ALA A 9 8.33 14.83 24.42
N ILE A 10 9.62 14.67 24.72
CA ILE A 10 10.60 14.07 23.80
C ILE A 10 10.23 12.61 23.51
N PHE A 11 9.91 11.82 24.53
CA PHE A 11 9.47 10.44 24.33
C PHE A 11 8.19 10.34 23.49
N LEU A 12 7.24 11.26 23.69
CA LEU A 12 6.00 11.30 22.92
C LEU A 12 6.29 11.59 21.44
N ILE A 13 7.15 12.57 21.15
CA ILE A 13 7.56 12.90 19.78
C ILE A 13 8.32 11.71 19.13
N ALA A 14 9.20 11.06 19.87
CA ALA A 14 9.95 9.90 19.39
C ALA A 14 9.02 8.71 19.09
N ALA A 15 8.08 8.41 19.98
CA ALA A 15 7.08 7.37 19.77
C ALA A 15 6.18 7.69 18.57
N PHE A 16 5.82 8.97 18.40
CA PHE A 16 5.02 9.42 17.27
C PHE A 16 5.76 9.25 15.94
N PHE A 17 7.04 9.61 15.90
CA PHE A 17 7.89 9.41 14.72
C PHE A 17 8.04 7.92 14.38
N TRP A 18 8.19 7.07 15.39
CA TRP A 18 8.26 5.62 15.21
C TRP A 18 6.97 5.06 14.58
N GLN A 19 5.81 5.51 15.07
CA GLN A 19 4.51 5.09 14.54
C GLN A 19 4.35 5.46 13.05
N LEU A 20 4.76 6.68 12.67
CA LEU A 20 4.76 7.13 11.28
C LEU A 20 5.72 6.29 10.41
N ARG A 21 6.89 5.93 10.94
CA ARG A 21 7.85 5.11 10.21
C ARG A 21 7.33 3.71 9.94
N GLN A 22 6.71 3.08 10.94
CA GLN A 22 6.08 1.76 10.79
C GLN A 22 4.93 1.80 9.76
N MET A 23 4.17 2.89 9.72
CA MET A 23 3.11 3.08 8.73
C MET A 23 3.65 3.14 7.29
N ALA A 24 4.78 3.83 7.08
CA ALA A 24 5.42 3.94 5.76
C ALA A 24 6.02 2.61 5.26
N GLU A 25 6.44 1.73 6.17
CA GLU A 25 6.93 0.40 5.82
C GLU A 25 5.78 -0.52 5.40
N ASN A 26 4.68 -0.52 6.16
CA ASN A 26 3.49 -1.30 5.84
C ASN A 26 2.83 -0.85 4.53
N SER A 27 2.81 0.46 4.26
CA SER A 27 2.30 0.98 2.98
C SER A 27 3.13 0.50 1.80
N ARG A 28 4.45 0.37 1.96
CA ARG A 28 5.34 -0.14 0.92
C ARG A 28 5.11 -1.62 0.63
N LEU A 29 5.00 -2.43 1.68
CA LEU A 29 4.67 -3.86 1.53
C LEU A 29 3.31 -4.07 0.87
N PHE A 30 2.34 -3.21 1.18
CA PHE A 30 1.04 -3.23 0.53
C PHE A 30 1.13 -2.85 -0.95
N ALA A 31 1.80 -1.73 -1.25
CA ALA A 31 2.05 -1.24 -2.60
C ALA A 31 2.72 -2.29 -3.49
N GLU A 32 3.75 -2.97 -2.99
CA GLU A 32 4.46 -4.04 -3.73
C GLU A 32 3.53 -5.22 -4.05
N ARG A 33 2.67 -5.62 -3.10
CA ARG A 33 1.68 -6.70 -3.32
C ARG A 33 0.62 -6.31 -4.34
N GLU A 34 0.15 -5.07 -4.27
CA GLU A 34 -0.85 -4.54 -5.19
C GLU A 34 -0.29 -4.40 -6.61
N ALA A 35 0.94 -3.92 -6.76
CA ALA A 35 1.64 -3.86 -8.05
C ALA A 35 1.84 -5.27 -8.65
N ALA A 36 2.25 -6.24 -7.83
CA ALA A 36 2.41 -7.63 -8.25
C ALA A 36 1.10 -8.27 -8.74
N LYS A 37 -0.05 -7.94 -8.13
CA LYS A 37 -1.36 -8.45 -8.57
C LYS A 37 -1.76 -7.93 -9.96
N GLN A 38 -1.39 -6.69 -10.26
CA GLN A 38 -1.68 -6.04 -11.54
C GLN A 38 -0.60 -6.30 -12.61
N ASN A 39 0.48 -7.03 -12.26
CA ASN A 39 1.67 -7.21 -13.10
C ASN A 39 2.30 -5.88 -13.56
N VAL A 40 2.21 -4.83 -12.75
CA VAL A 40 2.84 -3.52 -13.03
C VAL A 40 4.12 -3.35 -12.23
N GLN A 41 5.07 -2.59 -12.77
CA GLN A 41 6.31 -2.27 -12.06
C GLN A 41 6.06 -1.10 -11.09
N MET A 42 6.24 -1.34 -9.79
CA MET A 42 6.24 -0.25 -8.80
C MET A 42 7.49 0.60 -8.96
N LEU A 43 7.31 1.91 -9.18
CA LEU A 43 8.40 2.88 -9.22
C LEU A 43 8.67 3.42 -7.81
N THR A 44 7.67 4.08 -7.22
CA THR A 44 7.80 4.74 -5.92
C THR A 44 6.52 4.64 -5.12
N VAL A 45 6.64 4.79 -3.80
CA VAL A 45 5.51 4.98 -2.90
C VAL A 45 5.82 6.15 -1.98
N ALA A 46 4.98 7.17 -2.03
CA ALA A 46 5.16 8.41 -1.28
C ALA A 46 3.98 8.66 -0.35
N MET A 47 4.26 9.06 0.89
CA MET A 47 3.23 9.53 1.81
C MET A 47 2.92 10.99 1.49
N SER A 48 1.70 11.28 1.03
CA SER A 48 1.26 12.64 0.68
C SER A 48 0.84 13.44 1.91
N SER A 49 0.09 12.81 2.82
CA SER A 49 -0.32 13.48 4.06
C SER A 49 -0.66 12.46 5.13
N ALA A 50 -0.23 12.71 6.37
CA ALA A 50 -0.70 12.01 7.56
C ALA A 50 -1.51 12.98 8.41
N ARG A 51 -2.81 12.68 8.60
CA ARG A 51 -3.72 13.48 9.41
C ARG A 51 -4.29 12.62 10.55
N PRO A 52 -4.24 13.10 11.81
CA PRO A 52 -5.00 12.46 12.87
C PRO A 52 -6.49 12.63 12.54
N SER A 53 -7.21 11.53 12.47
CA SER A 53 -8.63 11.48 12.14
C SER A 53 -9.38 10.70 13.22
N PHE A 54 -10.49 11.24 13.68
CA PHE A 54 -11.43 10.49 14.52
C PHE A 54 -12.32 9.68 13.59
N GLY A 55 -11.96 8.42 13.31
CA GLY A 55 -12.67 7.58 12.35
C GLY A 55 -12.60 6.09 12.69
N GLY A 56 -13.76 5.49 13.00
CA GLY A 56 -13.92 4.08 13.36
C GLY A 56 -14.11 3.85 14.86
N ASN A 57 -14.67 2.68 15.22
CA ASN A 57 -15.14 2.23 16.56
C ASN A 57 -14.11 2.28 17.72
N THR A 58 -12.95 2.93 17.55
CA THR A 58 -11.81 2.90 18.48
C THR A 58 -11.16 4.29 18.64
N GLY A 59 -11.95 5.37 18.56
CA GLY A 59 -11.56 6.69 19.07
C GLY A 59 -10.59 7.49 18.19
N LEU A 60 -9.28 7.21 18.24
CA LEU A 60 -8.23 7.96 17.52
C LEU A 60 -7.64 7.11 16.42
N CYS A 61 -7.66 7.57 15.16
CA CYS A 61 -7.06 6.85 14.04
C CYS A 61 -6.18 7.74 13.16
N TRP A 62 -5.01 7.26 12.77
CA TRP A 62 -4.16 7.98 11.80
C TRP A 62 -4.63 7.68 10.39
N LYS A 63 -5.12 8.71 9.69
CA LYS A 63 -5.46 8.62 8.27
C LYS A 63 -4.29 9.16 7.47
N ALA A 64 -3.63 8.31 6.70
CA ALA A 64 -2.58 8.73 5.79
C ALA A 64 -2.96 8.43 4.35
N ASN A 65 -2.72 9.41 3.48
CA ASN A 65 -2.88 9.27 2.04
C ASN A 65 -1.51 9.01 1.43
N PHE A 66 -1.47 8.02 0.55
CA PHE A 66 -0.27 7.61 -0.17
C PHE A 66 -0.51 7.71 -1.67
N ILE A 67 0.57 8.03 -2.37
CA ILE A 67 0.65 8.06 -3.82
C ILE A 67 1.58 6.91 -4.21
N LEU A 68 1.05 5.98 -4.97
CA LEU A 68 1.77 4.89 -5.60
C LEU A 68 2.08 5.31 -7.04
N GLU A 69 3.35 5.39 -7.38
CA GLU A 69 3.78 5.57 -8.77
C GLU A 69 4.16 4.21 -9.35
N PHE A 70 3.58 3.88 -10.50
CA PHE A 70 3.80 2.61 -11.18
C PHE A 70 3.91 2.82 -12.69
N SER A 71 4.53 1.85 -13.35
CA SER A 71 4.69 1.81 -14.80
C SER A 71 4.21 0.48 -15.34
N THR A 72 3.52 0.52 -16.48
CA THR A 72 3.10 -0.69 -17.20
C THR A 72 4.21 -1.15 -18.14
N ASP A 73 4.82 -0.22 -18.89
CA ASP A 73 5.79 -0.52 -19.96
C ASP A 73 7.21 0.02 -19.69
N GLY A 74 7.47 0.52 -18.47
CA GLY A 74 8.76 1.08 -18.06
C GLY A 74 9.02 2.51 -18.54
N ILE A 75 8.20 3.03 -19.46
CA ILE A 75 8.26 4.40 -19.99
C ILE A 75 7.16 5.26 -19.37
N ASP A 76 5.97 4.69 -19.20
CA ASP A 76 4.80 5.41 -18.71
C ASP A 76 4.81 5.55 -17.19
N GLN A 77 4.32 6.69 -16.70
CA GLN A 77 4.19 6.96 -15.27
C GLN A 77 2.73 7.15 -14.93
N HIS A 78 2.18 6.20 -14.19
CA HIS A 78 0.82 6.26 -13.65
C HIS A 78 0.88 6.44 -12.14
N GLN A 79 -0.12 7.14 -11.60
CA GLN A 79 -0.23 7.41 -10.17
C GLN A 79 -1.56 6.85 -9.66
N ALA A 80 -1.49 5.95 -8.68
CA ALA A 80 -2.65 5.51 -7.92
C ALA A 80 -2.61 6.12 -6.52
N ASN A 81 -3.77 6.53 -6.03
CA ASN A 81 -3.89 7.07 -4.68
C ASN A 81 -4.53 6.01 -3.79
N PHE A 82 -3.98 5.80 -2.60
CA PHE A 82 -4.62 4.93 -1.64
C PHE A 82 -4.60 5.53 -0.24
N THR A 83 -5.65 5.23 0.50
CA THR A 83 -5.83 5.75 1.85
C THR A 83 -5.67 4.63 2.86
N MET A 84 -4.79 4.85 3.83
CA MET A 84 -4.59 3.96 4.95
C MET A 84 -5.14 4.57 6.23
N LEU A 85 -5.75 3.71 7.04
CA LEU A 85 -6.16 4.01 8.40
C LEU A 85 -5.39 3.10 9.35
N HIS A 86 -4.46 3.69 10.11
CA HIS A 86 -3.48 2.99 10.93
C HIS A 86 -2.67 1.94 10.16
N ASN A 87 -3.10 0.68 10.21
CA ASN A 87 -2.45 -0.46 9.57
C ASN A 87 -3.39 -1.20 8.61
N ARG A 88 -4.54 -0.61 8.31
CA ARG A 88 -5.51 -1.16 7.35
C ARG A 88 -5.63 -0.21 6.18
N VAL A 89 -5.69 -0.76 4.99
CA VAL A 89 -6.02 -0.01 3.78
C VAL A 89 -7.53 0.15 3.71
N LEU A 90 -8.01 1.38 3.52
CA LEU A 90 -9.44 1.67 3.39
C LEU A 90 -9.90 1.54 1.95
N SER A 91 -9.19 2.20 1.04
CA SER A 91 -9.53 2.25 -0.38
C SER A 91 -8.27 2.47 -1.20
N VAL A 92 -8.26 1.88 -2.39
CA VAL A 92 -7.24 2.09 -3.42
C VAL A 92 -7.97 2.59 -4.65
N ASP A 93 -7.65 3.81 -5.05
CA ASP A 93 -8.18 4.45 -6.24
C ASP A 93 -7.15 4.27 -7.36
N TRP A 94 -7.41 3.28 -8.21
CA TRP A 94 -6.61 3.03 -9.40
C TRP A 94 -7.06 3.96 -10.53
N PRO A 95 -6.11 4.62 -11.24
CA PRO A 95 -6.44 5.28 -12.48
C PRO A 95 -6.85 4.23 -13.53
N VAL A 96 -7.57 4.65 -14.57
CA VAL A 96 -7.78 3.79 -15.74
C VAL A 96 -6.49 3.81 -16.55
N PHE A 97 -5.82 2.65 -16.63
CA PHE A 97 -4.63 2.45 -17.46
C PHE A 97 -4.94 1.37 -18.50
N PRO A 98 -4.29 1.39 -19.67
CA PRO A 98 -4.41 0.30 -20.63
C PRO A 98 -3.95 -1.01 -19.98
N GLU A 99 -4.68 -2.08 -20.21
CA GLU A 99 -4.21 -3.41 -19.82
C GLU A 99 -2.85 -3.65 -20.50
N PRO A 100 -1.84 -4.18 -19.78
CA PRO A 100 -0.55 -4.48 -20.39
C PRO A 100 -0.79 -5.33 -21.64
N GLU A 101 -0.10 -4.99 -22.73
CA GLU A 101 -0.25 -5.73 -23.99
C GLU A 101 -0.07 -7.23 -23.70
N TRP A 102 -1.12 -7.97 -24.04
CA TRP A 102 -1.51 -9.35 -23.74
C TRP A 102 -0.46 -10.47 -23.96
N GLU A 103 0.81 -10.16 -24.20
CA GLU A 103 1.89 -11.12 -24.40
C GLU A 103 2.38 -11.80 -23.10
N GLN A 104 2.06 -11.26 -21.91
CA GLN A 104 2.59 -11.76 -20.63
C GLN A 104 1.52 -12.13 -19.59
N ALA A 105 0.23 -12.13 -19.95
CA ALA A 105 -0.79 -12.61 -19.03
C ALA A 105 -0.52 -14.09 -18.70
N PRO A 106 -0.35 -14.47 -17.41
CA PRO A 106 -0.17 -15.87 -17.06
C PRO A 106 -1.45 -16.60 -17.43
N THR A 107 -1.48 -17.24 -18.60
CA THR A 107 -2.53 -18.18 -18.93
C THR A 107 -2.49 -19.21 -17.81
N ASN A 108 -3.54 -19.26 -17.00
CA ASN A 108 -3.73 -20.34 -16.06
C ASN A 108 -3.94 -21.59 -16.92
N ARG A 109 -2.84 -22.20 -17.37
CA ARG A 109 -2.84 -23.51 -18.01
C ARG A 109 -3.21 -24.47 -16.91
N GLY A 110 -4.50 -24.53 -16.61
CA GLY A 110 -5.08 -25.62 -15.87
C GLY A 110 -4.60 -26.88 -16.56
N LYS A 111 -3.69 -27.60 -15.90
CA LYS A 111 -3.37 -28.97 -16.30
C LYS A 111 -4.70 -29.71 -16.16
N ILE A 112 -5.44 -29.83 -17.25
CA ILE A 112 -6.51 -30.80 -17.38
C ILE A 112 -5.80 -32.15 -17.27
N GLY A 113 -5.73 -32.68 -16.06
CA GLY A 113 -5.24 -34.01 -15.81
C GLY A 113 -6.10 -34.94 -16.65
N SER A 114 -5.52 -35.53 -17.70
CA SER A 114 -6.17 -36.57 -18.46
C SER A 114 -6.38 -37.74 -17.52
N CYS A 115 -7.58 -37.84 -16.94
CA CYS A 115 -8.01 -39.04 -16.25
C CYS A 115 -8.21 -40.09 -17.34
N SER A 116 -7.18 -40.90 -17.58
CA SER A 116 -7.25 -42.05 -18.45
C SER A 116 -8.22 -43.05 -17.83
N LEU A 117 -9.43 -43.11 -18.38
CA LEU A 117 -10.42 -44.13 -18.10
C LEU A 117 -9.80 -45.49 -18.52
N ARG A 118 -9.32 -46.27 -17.54
CA ARG A 118 -9.02 -47.69 -17.75
C ARG A 118 -10.34 -48.45 -17.82
N ARG A 119 -10.48 -49.21 -18.90
CA ARG A 119 -11.52 -50.20 -19.16
C ARG A 119 -11.68 -51.19 -18.01
#